data_AF-A0A435GLA6-F1
#
_entry.id   AF-A0A435GLA6-F1
#
_cell.length_a   1.000
_cell.length_b   1.000
_cell.length_c   1.000
_cell.angle_alpha   90.00
_cell.angle_beta   90.00
_cell.angle_gamma   90.00
#
_symmetry.space_group_name_H-M   'P 1'
#
loop_
_entity.id
_entity.type
_entity.pdbx_description
1 polymer ?
#
loop_
_entity_poly.entity_id
_entity_poly.type
_entity_poly.pdbx_seq_one_letter_code
_entity_poly.pdbx_strand_id
1 'polypeptide(L)'
;MTESKSMILGCAGKSLTREEINFYRNECPWAFILFARNIGETEQIRDLVAEMRDCIGRPDALVFIDQEGGRVQRLRPPLAPNYPAGGALGALWRDDHDAGARAAWLMARLHAFDLLR
;
A
#
# COMPACT_ATOMS: atom_id res chain seq x y z
N MET A 1 11.88 -7.01 -22.16
CA MET A 1 11.67 -6.44 -20.83
C MET A 1 11.76 -4.93 -20.97
N THR A 2 10.73 -4.18 -20.62
CA THR A 2 10.83 -2.73 -20.54
C THR A 2 11.79 -2.40 -19.40
N GLU A 3 12.89 -1.70 -19.69
CA GLU A 3 13.81 -1.25 -18.65
C GLU A 3 13.07 -0.30 -17.70
N SER A 4 13.18 -0.56 -16.40
CA SER A 4 12.68 0.33 -15.36
C SER A 4 13.85 0.94 -14.61
N LYS A 5 13.76 2.23 -14.27
CA LYS A 5 14.76 2.89 -13.44
C LYS A 5 14.58 2.46 -11.97
N SER A 6 15.67 2.42 -11.22
CA SER A 6 15.71 1.98 -9.81
C SER A 6 15.14 3.05 -8.86
N MET A 7 13.83 3.32 -8.98
CA MET A 7 13.10 4.28 -8.17
C MET A 7 11.67 3.82 -7.89
N ILE A 8 11.14 4.28 -6.77
CA ILE A 8 9.74 4.13 -6.37
C ILE A 8 9.14 5.54 -6.26
N LEU A 9 8.04 5.79 -6.95
CA LEU A 9 7.42 7.12 -6.99
C LEU A 9 6.04 7.10 -6.33
N GLY A 10 5.66 8.21 -5.70
CA GLY A 10 4.29 8.47 -5.27
C GLY A 10 3.68 9.60 -6.11
N CYS A 11 2.38 9.84 -5.93
CA CYS A 11 1.68 10.96 -6.54
C CYS A 11 1.18 11.98 -5.49
N ALA A 12 0.83 13.16 -5.97
CA ALA A 12 0.38 14.27 -5.15
C ALA A 12 -1.03 14.06 -4.59
N GLY A 13 -1.92 13.41 -5.35
CA GLY A 13 -3.35 13.33 -5.03
C GLY A 13 -3.99 11.98 -5.26
N LYS A 14 -5.31 11.99 -5.48
CA LYS A 14 -6.15 10.79 -5.67
C LYS A 14 -6.31 10.37 -7.13
N SER A 15 -5.73 11.13 -8.05
CA SER A 15 -5.67 10.84 -9.48
C SER A 15 -4.37 11.43 -10.00
N LEU A 16 -3.88 10.91 -11.13
CA LEU A 16 -2.66 11.44 -11.73
C LEU A 16 -2.94 12.73 -12.50
N THR A 17 -2.08 13.72 -12.37
CA THR A 17 -2.09 14.87 -13.28
C THR A 17 -1.46 14.52 -14.62
N ARG A 18 -1.67 15.36 -15.64
CA ARG A 18 -1.03 15.17 -16.95
C ARG A 18 0.49 15.25 -16.85
N GLU A 19 0.99 16.12 -15.98
CA GLU A 19 2.42 16.29 -15.70
C GLU A 19 2.99 15.03 -15.03
N GLU A 20 2.30 14.47 -14.04
CA GLU A 20 2.69 13.21 -13.41
C GLU A 20 2.71 12.05 -14.42
N ILE A 21 1.67 11.92 -15.25
CA ILE A 21 1.60 10.89 -16.31
C ILE A 21 2.79 11.01 -17.27
N ASN A 22 3.09 12.22 -17.74
CA ASN A 22 4.21 12.45 -18.66
C ASN A 22 5.56 12.17 -17.99
N PHE A 23 5.72 12.59 -16.73
CA PHE A 23 6.92 12.32 -15.95
C PHE A 23 7.13 10.82 -15.75
N TYR A 24 6.11 10.09 -15.29
CA TYR A 24 6.21 8.65 -15.07
C TYR A 24 6.49 7.88 -16.35
N ARG A 25 5.88 8.24 -17.48
CA ARG A 25 6.16 7.63 -18.78
C ARG A 25 7.61 7.81 -19.23
N ASN A 26 8.20 8.97 -18.97
CA ASN A 26 9.58 9.25 -19.35
C ASN A 26 10.59 8.60 -18.39
N GLU A 27 10.22 8.50 -17.11
CA GLU A 27 11.11 7.98 -16.07
C GLU A 27 11.00 6.47 -15.85
N CYS A 28 9.87 5.85 -16.19
CA CYS A 28 9.62 4.41 -16.03
C CYS A 28 10.08 3.86 -14.67
N PRO A 29 9.50 4.31 -13.53
CA PRO A 29 9.85 3.80 -12.21
C PRO A 29 9.67 2.28 -12.12
N TRP A 30 10.44 1.67 -11.21
CA TRP A 30 10.30 0.23 -10.92
C TRP A 30 8.94 -0.09 -10.28
N ALA A 31 8.47 0.80 -9.40
CA ALA A 31 7.24 0.64 -8.64
C ALA A 31 6.66 1.99 -8.19
N PHE A 32 5.48 1.95 -7.57
CA PHE A 32 4.84 3.11 -6.95
C PHE A 32 4.61 2.90 -5.44
N ILE A 33 4.29 3.97 -4.72
CA ILE A 33 3.89 3.91 -3.30
C ILE A 33 2.73 4.87 -2.99
N LEU A 34 1.75 4.39 -2.23
CA LEU A 34 0.59 5.16 -1.77
C LEU A 34 0.80 5.69 -0.35
N PHE A 35 0.36 6.93 -0.13
CA PHE A 35 0.32 7.61 1.16
C PHE A 35 -1.12 7.98 1.54
N ALA A 36 -1.32 8.47 2.76
CA ALA A 36 -2.64 8.85 3.27
C ALA A 36 -3.40 9.82 2.36
N ARG A 37 -2.69 10.75 1.70
CA ARG A 37 -3.29 11.72 0.75
C ARG A 37 -3.87 11.07 -0.52
N ASN A 38 -3.46 9.85 -0.84
CA ASN A 38 -3.89 9.11 -2.03
C ASN A 38 -5.12 8.21 -1.78
N ILE A 39 -5.57 8.12 -0.52
CA ILE A 39 -6.65 7.19 -0.11
C ILE A 39 -8.01 7.90 -0.14
N GLY A 40 -8.91 7.42 -0.98
CA GLY A 40 -10.33 7.74 -1.04
C GLY A 40 -11.17 6.48 -0.89
N GLU A 41 -12.19 6.30 -1.73
CA GLU A 41 -12.98 5.05 -1.75
C GLU A 41 -12.24 3.94 -2.51
N THR A 42 -12.68 2.69 -2.32
CA THR A 42 -12.07 1.49 -2.93
C THR A 42 -11.89 1.64 -4.43
N GLU A 43 -12.93 2.06 -5.15
CA GLU A 43 -12.92 2.22 -6.60
C GLU A 43 -11.88 3.26 -7.04
N GLN A 44 -11.80 4.40 -6.34
CA GLN A 44 -10.82 5.43 -6.65
C GLN A 44 -9.38 4.93 -6.47
N ILE A 45 -9.10 4.14 -5.43
CA ILE A 45 -7.77 3.57 -5.19
C ILE A 45 -7.41 2.60 -6.32
N ARG A 46 -8.37 1.77 -6.75
CA ARG A 46 -8.20 0.82 -7.87
C ARG A 46 -7.90 1.57 -9.17
N ASP A 47 -8.65 2.63 -9.45
CA ASP A 47 -8.45 3.48 -10.64
C ASP A 47 -7.06 4.14 -10.61
N LEU A 48 -6.64 4.70 -9.47
CA LEU A 48 -5.31 5.30 -9.33
C LEU A 48 -4.18 4.28 -9.57
N VAL A 49 -4.31 3.06 -9.04
CA VAL A 49 -3.34 1.97 -9.26
C VAL A 49 -3.31 1.55 -10.73
N ALA A 50 -4.47 1.51 -11.39
CA ALA A 50 -4.54 1.22 -12.82
C ALA A 50 -3.87 2.33 -13.65
N GLU A 51 -4.16 3.60 -13.38
CA GLU A 51 -3.54 4.75 -14.04
C GLU A 51 -2.01 4.74 -13.90
N MET A 52 -1.50 4.43 -12.71
CA MET A 52 -0.06 4.29 -12.46
C MET A 52 0.59 3.20 -13.32
N ARG A 53 -0.05 2.04 -13.47
CA ARG A 53 0.46 0.93 -14.29
C ARG A 53 0.35 1.22 -15.77
N ASP A 54 -0.76 1.79 -16.19
CA ASP A 54 -1.07 2.11 -17.58
C ASP A 54 -0.14 3.20 -18.12
N CYS A 55 0.18 4.23 -17.32
CA CYS A 55 1.02 5.34 -17.78
C CYS A 55 2.45 4.90 -18.15
N ILE A 56 2.95 3.82 -17.56
CA ILE A 56 4.26 3.23 -17.85
C ILE A 56 4.19 1.93 -18.67
N GLY A 57 2.99 1.50 -19.07
CA GLY A 57 2.78 0.26 -19.83
C GLY A 57 3.25 -1.01 -19.12
N ARG A 58 3.21 -1.05 -17.79
CA ARG A 58 3.62 -2.20 -16.96
C ARG A 58 2.47 -2.64 -16.04
N PRO A 59 1.62 -3.58 -16.49
CA PRO A 59 0.47 -4.04 -15.70
C PRO A 59 0.88 -4.76 -14.40
N ASP A 60 2.12 -5.23 -14.32
CA ASP A 60 2.71 -5.94 -13.18
C ASP A 60 3.53 -5.04 -12.25
N ALA A 61 3.58 -3.72 -12.50
CA ALA A 61 4.31 -2.80 -11.62
C ALA A 61 3.76 -2.88 -10.18
N LEU A 62 4.69 -2.96 -9.23
CA LEU A 62 4.37 -3.06 -7.81
C LEU A 62 3.82 -1.71 -7.31
N VAL A 63 2.88 -1.76 -6.38
CA VAL A 63 2.40 -0.60 -5.65
C VAL A 63 2.47 -0.90 -4.15
N PHE A 64 3.30 -0.14 -3.45
CA PHE A 64 3.55 -0.29 -2.03
C PHE A 64 2.63 0.62 -1.20
N ILE A 65 2.48 0.29 0.07
CA ILE A 65 1.75 1.08 1.07
C ILE A 65 2.24 0.71 2.47
N ASP A 66 2.32 1.70 3.37
CA ASP A 66 2.66 1.45 4.77
C ASP A 66 1.43 1.05 5.58
N GLN A 67 1.17 -0.24 5.71
CA GLN A 67 0.05 -0.80 6.46
C GLN A 67 0.58 -1.68 7.62
N GLU A 68 1.01 -1.04 8.71
CA GLU A 68 1.57 -1.73 9.89
C GLU A 68 0.55 -1.90 11.03
N GLY A 69 -0.33 -0.92 11.21
CA GLY A 69 -1.24 -0.82 12.36
C GLY A 69 -0.93 0.35 13.29
N GLY A 70 -1.93 0.76 14.07
CA GLY A 70 -1.85 1.89 14.99
C GLY A 70 -1.58 3.22 14.28
N ARG A 71 -0.40 3.80 14.52
CA ARG A 71 0.00 5.11 13.97
C ARG A 71 0.38 5.04 12.49
N VAL A 72 0.85 3.88 12.02
CA VAL A 72 1.27 3.67 10.62
C VAL A 72 0.26 2.77 9.93
N GLN A 73 -0.85 3.38 9.54
CA GLN A 73 -1.95 2.71 8.86
C GLN A 73 -2.62 3.70 7.92
N ARG A 74 -2.56 3.43 6.61
CA ARG A 74 -3.13 4.30 5.56
C ARG A 74 -4.58 3.94 5.28
N LEU A 75 -4.89 2.65 5.11
CA LEU A 75 -6.27 2.19 4.98
C LEU A 75 -6.88 2.08 6.37
N ARG A 76 -7.95 2.82 6.62
CA ARG A 76 -8.69 2.89 7.90
C ARG A 76 -10.18 2.61 7.64
N PRO A 77 -11.03 2.47 8.67
CA PRO A 77 -12.44 2.26 8.44
C PRO A 77 -13.03 3.38 7.57
N PRO A 78 -13.87 3.05 6.57
CA PRO A 78 -14.50 1.76 6.33
C PRO A 78 -13.69 0.74 5.50
N LEU A 79 -12.54 1.13 4.94
CA LEU A 79 -11.75 0.30 4.00
C LEU A 79 -11.08 -0.90 4.68
N ALA A 80 -10.57 -0.70 5.90
CA ALA A 80 -9.88 -1.70 6.70
C ALA A 80 -10.13 -1.42 8.19
N PRO A 81 -10.19 -2.42 9.08
CA PRO A 81 -10.32 -2.18 10.51
C PRO A 81 -9.09 -1.46 11.08
N ASN A 82 -9.22 -0.79 12.22
CA ASN A 82 -8.05 -0.25 12.92
C ASN A 82 -7.26 -1.39 13.56
N TYR A 83 -6.06 -1.67 13.05
CA TYR A 83 -5.18 -2.70 13.60
C TYR A 83 -4.36 -2.17 14.78
N PRO A 84 -4.04 -3.02 15.78
CA PRO A 84 -3.14 -2.61 16.85
C PRO A 84 -1.71 -2.38 16.34
N ALA A 85 -0.96 -1.52 17.02
CA ALA A 85 0.46 -1.34 16.72
C ALA A 85 1.25 -2.62 17.03
N GLY A 86 2.35 -2.86 16.32
CA GLY A 86 3.20 -4.05 16.52
C GLY A 86 3.69 -4.23 17.97
N GLY A 87 3.84 -3.15 18.74
CA GLY A 87 4.16 -3.23 20.16
C GLY A 87 3.15 -4.01 21.01
N ALA A 88 1.86 -3.99 20.63
CA ALA A 88 0.82 -4.77 21.31
C ALA A 88 0.97 -6.27 21.04
N LEU A 89 1.37 -6.66 19.82
CA LEU A 89 1.71 -8.05 19.50
C LEU A 89 2.92 -8.53 20.30
N GLY A 90 3.96 -7.69 20.41
CA GLY A 90 5.13 -8.00 21.22
C GLY A 90 4.84 -8.08 22.71
N ALA A 91 3.87 -7.31 23.22
CA ALA A 91 3.40 -7.45 24.60
C ALA A 91 2.66 -8.78 24.80
N LEU A 92 1.71 -9.11 23.93
CA LEU A 92 1.00 -10.39 23.97
C LEU A 92 1.97 -11.57 23.92
N TRP A 93 2.97 -11.51 23.05
CA TRP A 93 3.97 -12.57 22.93
C TRP A 93 4.80 -12.78 24.21
N ARG A 94 5.10 -11.70 24.97
CA ARG A 94 5.83 -11.81 26.24
C ARG A 94 4.99 -12.49 27.32
N ASP A 95 3.68 -12.33 27.27
CA ASP A 95 2.75 -12.94 28.23
C ASP A 95 2.38 -14.37 27.82
N ASP A 96 2.13 -14.59 26.53
CA ASP A 96 1.80 -15.87 25.90
C ASP A 96 2.42 -15.95 24.49
N HIS A 97 3.48 -16.75 24.37
CA HIS A 97 4.25 -16.90 23.13
C HIS A 97 3.41 -17.43 21.96
N ASP A 98 2.54 -18.42 22.19
CA ASP A 98 1.74 -19.05 21.15
C ASP A 98 0.64 -18.09 20.68
N ALA A 99 -0.03 -17.41 21.62
CA ALA A 99 -1.03 -16.41 21.30
C ALA A 99 -0.40 -15.22 20.54
N GLY A 100 0.76 -14.73 20.96
CA GLY A 100 1.48 -13.64 20.30
C GLY A 100 1.89 -13.99 18.86
N ALA A 101 2.47 -15.18 18.65
CA ALA A 101 2.85 -15.66 17.32
C ALA A 101 1.61 -15.82 16.43
N ARG A 102 0.52 -16.38 16.95
CA ARG A 102 -0.75 -16.53 16.23
C ARG A 102 -1.35 -15.18 15.86
N ALA A 103 -1.33 -14.21 16.77
CA ALA A 103 -1.84 -12.87 16.52
C ALA A 103 -1.05 -12.14 15.43
N ALA A 104 0.29 -12.24 15.45
CA ALA A 104 1.14 -11.66 14.40
C ALA A 104 0.86 -12.29 13.02
N TRP A 105 0.73 -13.62 12.96
CA TRP A 105 0.37 -14.32 11.73
C TRP A 105 -1.01 -13.91 11.19
N LEU A 106 -2.01 -13.82 12.08
CA LEU A 106 -3.35 -13.39 11.70
C LEU A 106 -3.37 -11.95 11.18
N MET A 107 -2.71 -11.03 11.89
CA MET A 107 -2.65 -9.63 11.49
C MET A 107 -2.01 -9.46 10.10
N ALA A 108 -0.88 -10.12 9.84
CA ALA A 108 -0.22 -10.03 8.54
C ALA A 108 -1.12 -10.53 7.39
N ARG A 109 -1.89 -11.61 7.63
CA ARG A 109 -2.86 -12.10 6.64
C ARG A 109 -4.06 -11.20 6.45
N LEU A 110 -4.55 -10.59 7.53
CA LEU A 110 -5.65 -9.64 7.46
C LEU A 110 -5.24 -8.37 6.69
N HIS A 111 -4.02 -7.85 6.93
CA HIS A 111 -3.46 -6.77 6.10
C HIS A 111 -3.40 -7.17 4.62
N ALA A 112 -2.87 -8.36 4.31
CA ALA A 112 -2.80 -8.84 2.94
C ALA A 112 -4.20 -8.99 2.31
N PHE A 113 -5.18 -9.48 3.06
CA PHE A 113 -6.56 -9.62 2.58
C PHE A 113 -7.17 -8.27 2.23
N ASP A 114 -7.04 -7.28 3.11
CA ASP A 114 -7.58 -5.93 2.88
C ASP A 114 -6.94 -5.25 1.66
N LEU A 115 -5.65 -5.46 1.43
CA LEU A 115 -4.92 -4.91 0.29
C LEU A 115 -5.24 -5.58 -1.06
N LEU A 116 -5.85 -6.77 -1.05
CA LEU A 116 -6.21 -7.52 -2.25
C LEU A 116 -7.65 -7.24 -2.75
N ARG A 117 -8.42 -6.42 -2.04
CA ARG A 117 -9.82 -6.12 -2.36
C ARG A 117 -9.98 -5.05 -3.44
#